data_AF-A0A382DEY2-F1
#
_entry.id   AF-A0A382DEY2-F1
#
_cell.length_a   1.000
_cell.length_b   1.000
_cell.length_c   1.000
_cell.angle_alpha   90.00
_cell.angle_beta   90.00
_cell.angle_gamma   90.00
#
_symmetry.space_group_name_H-M   'P 1'
#
loop_
_entity.id
_entity.type
_entity.pdbx_description
1 polymer ?
#
loop_
_entity_poly.entity_id
_entity_poly.type
_entity_poly.pdbx_seq_one_letter_code
_entity_poly.pdbx_strand_id
1 'polypeptide(L)'
;KSNIPFDEVMKLFKNNNLSFNNMNIFEKKEGNKTLFNVANLIEPGTFEENKGIPGFTFFFQQSDSNTDLNILNEMIEIMHELCKYYDAWILDDNGKNIDRSNLDKLLTFNE
;
A
#
# COMPACT_ATOMS: atom_id res chain seq x y z
N LYS A 1 2.36 -19.79 6.58
CA LYS A 1 2.92 -18.45 6.30
C LYS A 1 3.28 -18.42 4.83
N SER A 2 2.43 -17.88 3.97
CA SER A 2 2.80 -17.68 2.57
C SER A 2 3.75 -16.50 2.52
N ASN A 3 4.97 -16.72 2.05
CA ASN A 3 5.92 -15.64 1.83
C ASN A 3 5.76 -15.21 0.38
N ILE A 4 5.40 -13.95 0.12
CA ILE A 4 5.18 -13.50 -1.25
C ILE A 4 6.56 -13.39 -1.94
N PRO A 5 6.80 -14.04 -3.09
CA PRO A 5 8.05 -13.91 -3.84
C PRO A 5 8.32 -12.48 -4.30
N PHE A 6 9.56 -12.01 -4.15
CA PHE A 6 9.94 -10.64 -4.52
C PHE A 6 9.67 -10.30 -5.99
N ASP A 7 9.99 -11.21 -6.93
CA ASP A 7 9.74 -11.02 -8.36
C ASP A 7 8.25 -10.85 -8.69
N GLU A 8 7.39 -11.52 -7.92
CA GLU A 8 5.94 -11.43 -8.07
C GLU A 8 5.42 -10.07 -7.60
N VAL A 9 5.93 -9.58 -6.47
CA VAL A 9 5.67 -8.22 -5.98
C VAL A 9 6.11 -7.17 -7.00
N MET A 10 7.34 -7.30 -7.53
CA MET A 10 7.89 -6.41 -8.54
C MET A 10 6.97 -6.32 -9.77
N LYS A 11 6.51 -7.47 -10.27
CA LYS A 11 5.60 -7.53 -11.42
C LYS A 11 4.24 -6.92 -11.12
N LEU A 12 3.65 -7.27 -9.98
CA LEU A 12 2.31 -6.86 -9.58
C LEU A 12 2.21 -5.36 -9.33
N PHE A 13 3.18 -4.80 -8.61
CA PHE A 13 3.23 -3.36 -8.33
C PHE A 13 3.57 -2.55 -9.58
N LYS A 14 4.44 -3.04 -10.46
CA LYS A 14 4.66 -2.43 -11.77
C LYS A 14 3.38 -2.38 -12.61
N ASN A 15 2.58 -3.46 -12.62
CA ASN A 15 1.30 -3.49 -13.33
C ASN A 15 0.27 -2.49 -12.76
N ASN A 16 0.39 -2.15 -11.48
CA ASN A 16 -0.42 -1.14 -10.81
C ASN A 16 0.17 0.29 -10.88
N ASN A 17 1.17 0.49 -11.75
CA ASN A 17 1.89 1.76 -11.95
C ASN A 17 2.56 2.28 -10.67
N LEU A 18 3.07 1.39 -9.83
CA LEU A 18 4.02 1.75 -8.77
C LEU A 18 5.44 1.54 -9.28
N SER A 19 6.34 2.45 -8.92
CA SER A 19 7.77 2.36 -9.20
C SER A 19 8.54 1.98 -7.95
N PHE A 20 9.58 1.17 -8.10
CA PHE A 20 10.54 0.89 -7.04
C PHE A 20 11.54 2.05 -6.95
N ASN A 21 11.75 2.59 -5.75
CA ASN A 21 12.56 3.80 -5.54
C ASN A 21 13.90 3.50 -4.85
N ASN A 22 14.72 4.54 -4.68
CA ASN A 22 16.07 4.42 -4.12
C ASN A 22 16.10 4.05 -2.61
N MET A 23 14.94 4.05 -1.95
CA MET A 23 14.79 3.59 -0.56
C MET A 23 14.42 2.11 -0.47
N ASN A 24 14.42 1.39 -1.59
CA ASN A 24 14.00 -0.01 -1.68
C ASN A 24 12.55 -0.25 -1.25
N ILE A 25 11.66 0.72 -1.52
CA ILE A 25 10.21 0.60 -1.35
C ILE A 25 9.51 0.97 -2.67
N PHE A 26 8.20 0.79 -2.74
CA PHE A 26 7.41 1.20 -3.89
C PHE A 26 6.70 2.52 -3.64
N GLU A 27 6.52 3.30 -4.70
CA GLU A 27 5.81 4.56 -4.68
C GLU A 27 4.85 4.66 -5.86
N LYS A 28 3.69 5.27 -5.62
CA LYS A 28 2.75 5.69 -6.65
C LYS A 28 2.92 7.19 -6.87
N LYS A 29 3.09 7.60 -8.12
CA LYS A 29 3.31 9.02 -8.49
C LYS A 29 2.26 9.52 -9.46
N GLU A 30 1.95 10.81 -9.35
CA GLU A 30 1.27 11.61 -10.35
C GLU A 30 2.20 12.75 -10.77
N GLY A 31 2.81 12.60 -11.95
CA GLY A 31 3.91 13.47 -12.37
C GLY A 31 5.09 13.40 -11.40
N ASN A 32 5.44 14.52 -10.79
CA ASN A 32 6.53 14.62 -9.81
C ASN A 32 6.05 14.44 -8.34
N LYS A 33 4.74 14.34 -8.11
CA LYS A 33 4.16 14.20 -6.77
C LYS A 33 4.03 12.73 -6.43
N THR A 34 4.55 12.31 -5.28
CA THR A 34 4.24 10.99 -4.70
C THR A 34 2.87 11.06 -4.04
N LEU A 35 1.96 10.18 -4.47
CA LEU A 35 0.64 10.02 -3.89
C LEU A 35 0.71 9.20 -2.60
N PHE A 36 1.31 8.02 -2.67
CA PHE A 36 1.51 7.13 -1.53
C PHE A 36 2.71 6.21 -1.77
N ASN A 37 3.16 5.57 -0.70
CA ASN A 37 4.23 4.59 -0.70
C ASN A 37 3.72 3.24 -0.20
N VAL A 38 4.45 2.18 -0.55
CA VAL A 38 4.21 0.81 -0.09
C VAL A 38 5.51 0.24 0.42
N ALA A 39 5.52 -0.17 1.69
CA ALA A 39 6.63 -0.80 2.37
C ALA A 39 6.32 -2.28 2.67
N ASN A 40 7.38 -3.05 2.90
CA ASN A 40 7.26 -4.39 3.47
C ASN A 40 6.77 -4.28 4.93
N LEU A 41 5.93 -5.22 5.36
CA LEU A 41 5.47 -5.27 6.76
C LEU A 41 6.61 -5.58 7.75
N ILE A 42 7.67 -6.26 7.31
CA ILE A 42 8.84 -6.56 8.17
C ILE A 42 9.79 -5.36 8.19
N GLU A 43 10.16 -4.91 9.39
CA GLU A 43 11.20 -3.90 9.58
C GLU A 43 12.53 -4.33 8.91
N PRO A 44 13.21 -3.45 8.16
CA PRO A 44 13.05 -1.99 8.16
C PRO A 44 12.03 -1.44 7.14
N GLY A 45 11.18 -2.29 6.56
CA GLY A 45 10.17 -1.90 5.57
C GLY A 45 10.63 -1.97 4.11
N THR A 46 11.88 -2.38 3.87
CA THR A 46 12.45 -2.53 2.53
C THR A 46 12.11 -3.87 1.90
N PHE A 47 12.08 -3.90 0.56
CA PHE A 47 12.00 -5.14 -0.20
C PHE A 47 13.38 -5.54 -0.71
N GLU A 48 13.75 -6.79 -0.48
CA GLU A 48 15.02 -7.37 -0.91
C GLU A 48 14.78 -8.82 -1.35
N GLU A 49 15.60 -9.28 -2.29
CA GLU A 49 15.61 -10.69 -2.68
C GLU A 49 15.88 -11.59 -1.46
N ASN A 50 15.20 -12.74 -1.41
CA ASN A 50 15.33 -13.74 -0.34
C ASN A 50 14.89 -13.28 1.07
N LYS A 51 14.31 -12.08 1.23
CA LYS A 51 13.66 -11.67 2.47
C LYS A 51 12.17 -12.01 2.50
N GLY A 52 11.64 -12.06 3.71
CA GLY A 52 10.22 -12.29 3.94
C GLY A 52 9.37 -11.10 3.51
N ILE A 53 8.28 -11.34 2.80
CA ILE A 53 7.21 -10.39 2.48
C ILE A 53 5.89 -11.01 2.99
N PRO A 54 5.59 -10.89 4.30
CA PRO A 54 4.37 -11.43 4.89
C PRO A 54 3.14 -10.53 4.65
N GLY A 55 3.36 -9.32 4.13
CA GLY A 55 2.33 -8.32 3.91
C GLY A 55 2.95 -6.99 3.49
N PHE A 56 2.07 -6.00 3.28
CA PHE A 56 2.43 -4.68 2.80
C PHE A 56 1.84 -3.61 3.71
N THR A 57 2.56 -2.52 3.89
CA THR A 57 2.07 -1.31 4.54
C THR A 57 1.96 -0.21 3.49
N PHE A 58 0.74 0.25 3.22
CA PHE A 58 0.50 1.40 2.35
C PHE A 58 0.34 2.65 3.22
N PHE A 59 0.97 3.74 2.83
CA PHE A 59 0.93 4.98 3.61
C PHE A 59 1.14 6.21 2.73
N PHE A 60 0.57 7.32 3.16
CA PHE A 60 0.75 8.63 2.55
C PHE A 60 0.77 9.72 3.60
N GLN A 61 1.30 10.89 3.25
CA GLN A 61 1.23 12.08 4.09
C GLN A 61 -0.09 12.78 3.80
N GLN A 62 -0.96 12.91 4.81
CA GLN A 62 -2.21 13.65 4.71
C GLN A 62 -1.96 15.11 4.29
N SER A 63 -2.91 15.65 3.55
CA SER A 63 -2.85 16.98 2.95
C SER A 63 -4.18 17.71 3.11
N ASP A 64 -5.10 17.54 2.16
CA ASP A 64 -6.48 18.03 2.22
C ASP A 64 -7.46 16.89 2.00
N SER A 65 -8.68 17.05 2.49
CA SER A 65 -9.67 15.97 2.52
C SER A 65 -10.04 15.38 1.17
N ASN A 66 -10.11 16.20 0.12
CA ASN A 66 -10.47 15.71 -1.21
C ASN A 66 -9.31 14.94 -1.83
N THR A 67 -8.09 15.48 -1.72
CA THR A 67 -6.88 14.81 -2.21
C THR A 67 -6.65 13.50 -1.46
N ASP A 68 -6.78 13.50 -0.14
CA ASP A 68 -6.52 12.34 0.71
C ASP A 68 -7.54 11.22 0.47
N LEU A 69 -8.81 11.57 0.25
CA LEU A 69 -9.85 10.60 -0.12
C LEU A 69 -9.58 9.97 -1.49
N ASN A 70 -9.12 10.76 -2.46
CA ASN A 70 -8.73 10.22 -3.77
C ASN A 70 -7.56 9.25 -3.65
N ILE A 71 -6.55 9.58 -2.84
CA ILE A 71 -5.40 8.72 -2.57
C ILE A 71 -5.85 7.41 -1.91
N LEU A 72 -6.71 7.47 -0.89
CA LEU A 72 -7.26 6.27 -0.23
C LEU A 72 -8.06 5.39 -1.19
N ASN A 73 -8.86 5.98 -2.07
CA ASN A 73 -9.59 5.25 -3.10
C ASN A 73 -8.62 4.56 -4.08
N GLU A 74 -7.53 5.20 -4.48
CA GLU A 74 -6.52 4.52 -5.30
C GLU A 74 -5.83 3.37 -4.55
N MET A 75 -5.47 3.59 -3.28
CA MET A 75 -4.88 2.56 -2.43
C MET A 75 -5.79 1.34 -2.30
N ILE A 76 -7.09 1.54 -2.01
CA ILE A 76 -8.02 0.42 -1.80
C ILE A 76 -8.25 -0.40 -3.06
N GLU A 77 -8.27 0.23 -4.25
CA GLU A 77 -8.41 -0.47 -5.52
C GLU A 77 -7.27 -1.47 -5.70
N ILE A 78 -6.04 -1.01 -5.48
CA ILE A 78 -4.84 -1.84 -5.56
C ILE A 78 -4.89 -2.93 -4.49
N MET A 79 -5.16 -2.58 -3.23
CA MET A 79 -5.25 -3.56 -2.13
C MET A 79 -6.29 -4.65 -2.42
N HIS A 80 -7.44 -4.31 -3.00
CA HIS A 80 -8.44 -5.30 -3.38
C HIS A 80 -7.95 -6.26 -4.46
N GLU A 81 -7.17 -5.79 -5.44
CA GLU A 81 -6.53 -6.70 -6.41
C GLU A 81 -5.55 -7.65 -5.71
N LEU A 82 -4.73 -7.14 -4.79
CA LEU A 82 -3.79 -7.96 -4.00
C LEU A 82 -4.52 -9.01 -3.16
N CYS A 83 -5.61 -8.61 -2.48
CA CYS A 83 -6.40 -9.51 -1.65
C CYS A 83 -7.01 -10.65 -2.46
N LYS A 84 -7.51 -10.37 -3.67
CA LYS A 84 -8.01 -11.41 -4.58
C LYS A 84 -6.91 -12.37 -5.02
N TYR A 85 -5.70 -11.85 -5.23
CA TYR A 85 -4.58 -12.61 -5.74
C TYR A 85 -3.91 -13.48 -4.65
N TYR A 86 -3.80 -12.99 -3.42
CA TYR A 86 -3.10 -13.64 -2.32
C TYR A 86 -4.00 -14.24 -1.23
N ASP A 87 -5.32 -14.16 -1.36
CA ASP A 87 -6.28 -14.52 -0.29
C ASP A 87 -5.95 -13.78 1.02
N ALA A 88 -5.82 -12.46 0.93
CA ALA A 88 -5.36 -11.59 2.00
C ALA A 88 -6.45 -10.65 2.53
N TRP A 89 -6.17 -10.00 3.66
CA TRP A 89 -7.05 -9.01 4.29
C TRP A 89 -6.45 -7.61 4.24
N ILE A 90 -7.32 -6.60 4.23
CA ILE A 90 -6.95 -5.19 4.34
C ILE A 90 -7.23 -4.75 5.77
N LEU A 91 -6.21 -4.22 6.44
CA LEU A 91 -6.29 -3.79 7.83
C LEU A 91 -6.05 -2.28 7.95
N ASP A 92 -6.72 -1.63 8.89
CA ASP A 92 -6.35 -0.29 9.36
C ASP A 92 -5.09 -0.34 10.24
N ASP A 93 -4.65 0.83 10.68
CA ASP A 93 -3.52 1.04 11.58
C ASP A 93 -3.69 0.36 12.96
N ASN A 94 -4.93 0.06 13.35
CA ASN A 94 -5.29 -0.65 14.58
C ASN A 94 -5.45 -2.17 14.36
N GLY A 95 -5.17 -2.68 13.15
CA GLY A 95 -5.28 -4.09 12.80
C GLY A 95 -6.72 -4.58 12.60
N LYS A 96 -7.70 -3.67 12.40
CA LYS A 96 -9.09 -4.03 12.11
C LYS A 96 -9.31 -4.12 10.61
N ASN A 97 -10.14 -5.06 10.18
CA ASN A 97 -10.50 -5.20 8.77
C ASN A 97 -11.23 -3.96 8.26
N ILE A 98 -10.83 -3.48 7.09
CA ILE A 98 -11.47 -2.38 6.37
C ILE A 98 -11.93 -2.80 4.97
N ASP A 99 -12.94 -2.10 4.47
CA ASP A 99 -13.43 -2.22 3.10
C ASP A 99 -13.87 -0.85 2.57
N ARG A 100 -14.35 -0.78 1.33
CA ARG A 100 -14.74 0.51 0.73
C ARG A 100 -15.81 1.27 1.51
N SER A 101 -16.68 0.58 2.25
CA SER A 101 -17.80 1.21 2.95
C SER A 101 -17.39 2.04 4.16
N ASN A 102 -16.13 1.92 4.62
CA ASN A 102 -15.64 2.59 5.82
C ASN A 102 -14.32 3.37 5.63
N LEU A 103 -13.86 3.56 4.39
CA LEU A 103 -12.62 4.27 4.07
C LEU A 103 -12.57 5.70 4.62
N ASP A 104 -13.66 6.45 4.50
CA ASP A 104 -13.71 7.86 4.95
C ASP A 104 -13.44 7.99 6.45
N LYS A 105 -13.67 6.92 7.23
CA LYS A 105 -13.39 6.89 8.67
C LYS A 105 -11.90 6.84 8.98
N LEU A 106 -11.04 6.56 8.00
CA LEU A 106 -9.58 6.59 8.13
C LEU A 106 -9.03 8.02 8.02
N LEU A 107 -9.83 8.95 7.49
CA LEU A 107 -9.50 10.37 7.42
C LEU A 107 -9.99 11.12 8.65
N THR A 108 -9.77 10.58 9.85
CA THR A 108 -9.93 11.39 11.07
C THR A 108 -8.85 12.46 11.05
N PHE A 109 -9.20 13.65 10.58
CA PHE A 109 -8.38 14.84 10.77
C PHE A 109 -8.22 15.00 12.28
N ASN A 110 -7.02 14.80 12.78
CA ASN A 110 -6.67 15.31 14.09
C ASN A 110 -6.66 16.84 13.92
N GLU A 111 -7.76 17.49 14.32
CA GLU A 111 -7.79 18.94 14.56
C GLU A 111 -6.77 19.33 15.64
#